data_AF-A0A3Q0H7A0-F1
#
_entry.id   AF-A0A3Q0H7A0-F1
#
_cell.length_a   1.000
_cell.length_b   1.000
_cell.length_c   1.000
_cell.angle_alpha   90.00
_cell.angle_beta   90.00
_cell.angle_gamma   90.00
#
_symmetry.space_group_name_H-M   'P 1'
#
loop_
_entity.id
_entity.type
_entity.pdbx_description
1 polymer ?
#
loop_
_entity_poly.entity_id
_entity_poly.type
_entity_poly.pdbx_seq_one_letter_code
_entity_poly.pdbx_strand_id
1 'polypeptide(L)'
;MHHFMGNCTYTLSKLCAPNSTLPNFNVEATNEYRGGYTHVSYVRDVAVDVYRHRITLEQGRVVTVDGKREILPLEPSTGLTVSSSGMYVVVTTDFGLRVRFDGNHRVEVTLPSSFKAQVCGMCGNYNGKPGDDFLNPQGGMEPDSTSLGNSWQVSNHSSCPPAVDKPPICNQTTQQLIGSTNLSRLSLWFFLSCPPAVDKPPICNQTTQQLIGSSQFCGLLKEGTGPFKQCHGVLRPDAYFNNCAYDLCALQLEPGALCRSLQSYADACQSLGVTVTAWRNATFCPIQCPANSHYEPCTTACPQTCARPTAPSTCSLPCVEGCVCDSGYLLYNDRCVPSGQCGCWHEDRHYPIGSEFWTDDTCSKKCRCPAAGSKLTCAVASCPPAHYCGLQNGVPGCYRYTYGVCRVHNDPHYNTFDKVTHHFMGTCTYTLAKVCGNDSALPVFNVEAKNEHRGNPWVSYVQRVRVEVYGLRIDIVRNHRNRVLHTADSGFPKVSFFWLPLWLSSSNFFKLRIDQILLPVVLQYMPF
;
A
#
# COMPACT_ATOMS: atom_id res chain seq x y z
N MET A 1 16.07 -1.50 -21.94
CA MET A 1 15.05 -2.54 -21.73
C MET A 1 15.78 -3.79 -21.28
N HIS A 2 15.28 -4.44 -20.24
CA HIS A 2 15.89 -5.64 -19.65
C HIS A 2 14.80 -6.70 -19.44
N HIS A 3 15.19 -7.95 -19.26
CA HIS A 3 14.28 -9.09 -19.15
C HIS A 3 14.55 -9.85 -17.87
N PHE A 4 13.51 -10.07 -17.08
CA PHE A 4 13.63 -10.77 -15.81
C PHE A 4 12.37 -11.60 -15.55
N MET A 5 12.54 -12.91 -15.43
CA MET A 5 11.43 -13.88 -15.33
C MET A 5 11.24 -14.41 -13.91
N GLY A 6 11.55 -13.60 -12.91
CA GLY A 6 11.30 -13.93 -11.50
C GLY A 6 9.80 -14.02 -11.19
N ASN A 7 9.42 -14.89 -10.25
CA ASN A 7 8.03 -15.19 -9.87
C ASN A 7 7.71 -14.81 -8.42
N CYS A 8 8.36 -13.77 -7.92
CA CYS A 8 8.18 -13.26 -6.56
C CYS A 8 7.83 -11.78 -6.56
N THR A 9 7.89 -11.17 -5.37
CA THR A 9 7.69 -9.74 -5.20
C THR A 9 9.02 -8.99 -5.31
N TYR A 10 9.03 -7.94 -6.14
CA TYR A 10 10.21 -7.12 -6.42
C TYR A 10 9.88 -5.64 -6.26
N THR A 11 10.84 -4.86 -5.76
CA THR A 11 10.73 -3.40 -5.72
C THR A 11 10.92 -2.82 -7.12
N LEU A 12 9.88 -2.21 -7.69
CA LEU A 12 9.96 -1.51 -8.97
C LEU A 12 10.65 -0.16 -8.83
N SER A 13 10.18 0.64 -7.89
CA SER A 13 10.72 1.98 -7.63
C SER A 13 10.38 2.41 -6.21
N LYS A 14 11.33 3.04 -5.53
CA LYS A 14 11.13 3.69 -4.25
C LYS A 14 12.04 4.92 -4.12
N LEU A 15 11.75 5.80 -3.17
CA LEU A 15 12.66 6.88 -2.78
C LEU A 15 13.87 6.29 -2.03
N CYS A 16 15.08 6.61 -2.47
CA CYS A 16 16.32 6.04 -1.91
C CYS A 16 17.31 7.09 -1.42
N ALA A 17 17.10 8.37 -1.75
CA ALA A 17 17.95 9.46 -1.30
C ALA A 17 17.76 9.70 0.22
N PRO A 18 18.80 9.47 1.06
CA PRO A 18 18.66 9.44 2.52
C PRO A 18 18.33 10.80 3.16
N ASN A 19 18.66 11.90 2.47
CA ASN A 19 18.40 13.27 2.94
C ASN A 19 17.38 14.01 2.05
N SER A 20 16.55 13.27 1.32
CA SER A 20 15.53 13.87 0.48
C SER A 20 14.40 14.45 1.31
N THR A 21 13.92 15.64 0.93
CA THR A 21 12.68 16.22 1.46
C THR A 21 11.45 15.80 0.65
N LEU A 22 11.62 14.96 -0.37
CA LEU A 22 10.51 14.49 -1.19
C LEU A 22 9.62 13.50 -0.42
N PRO A 23 8.33 13.42 -0.76
CA PRO A 23 7.43 12.41 -0.20
C PRO A 23 7.95 10.99 -0.43
N ASN A 24 7.94 10.18 0.63
CA ASN A 24 8.34 8.79 0.55
C ASN A 24 7.26 7.93 -0.13
N PHE A 25 7.69 6.95 -0.93
CA PHE A 25 6.84 5.96 -1.57
C PHE A 25 7.63 4.67 -1.86
N ASN A 26 6.90 3.56 -2.02
CA ASN A 26 7.44 2.28 -2.48
C ASN A 26 6.44 1.62 -3.42
N VAL A 27 6.89 1.17 -4.59
CA VAL A 27 6.08 0.40 -5.54
C VAL A 27 6.68 -0.98 -5.70
N GLU A 28 5.90 -2.00 -5.38
CA GLU A 28 6.26 -3.40 -5.51
C GLU A 28 5.36 -4.07 -6.56
N ALA A 29 5.91 -5.02 -7.30
CA ALA A 29 5.13 -5.90 -8.16
C ALA A 29 5.41 -7.35 -7.80
N THR A 30 4.35 -8.13 -7.64
CA THR A 30 4.42 -9.58 -7.45
C THR A 30 4.20 -10.25 -8.80
N ASN A 31 5.12 -11.11 -9.19
CA ASN A 31 5.03 -11.87 -10.43
C ASN A 31 4.57 -13.30 -10.18
N GLU A 32 3.93 -13.92 -11.17
CA GLU A 32 3.55 -15.33 -11.16
C GLU A 32 3.79 -16.00 -12.53
N TYR A 33 3.90 -17.32 -12.55
CA TYR A 33 3.85 -18.11 -13.78
C TYR A 33 2.40 -18.44 -14.15
N ARG A 34 2.10 -18.51 -15.45
CA ARG A 34 0.75 -18.84 -15.94
C ARG A 34 0.76 -20.04 -16.88
N GLY A 35 -0.33 -20.79 -16.88
CA GLY A 35 -0.57 -21.87 -17.85
C GLY A 35 0.45 -23.01 -17.80
N GLY A 36 1.19 -23.17 -16.70
CA GLY A 36 2.24 -24.18 -16.57
C GLY A 36 3.57 -23.82 -17.24
N TYR A 37 3.68 -22.64 -17.87
CA TYR A 37 4.94 -22.15 -18.46
C TYR A 37 5.78 -21.43 -17.40
N THR A 38 6.99 -21.92 -17.13
CA THR A 38 7.93 -21.31 -16.16
C THR A 38 8.98 -20.42 -16.82
N HIS A 39 8.90 -20.22 -18.13
CA HIS A 39 9.82 -19.38 -18.91
C HIS A 39 9.41 -17.91 -18.94
N VAL A 40 8.15 -17.59 -18.62
CA VAL A 40 7.60 -16.24 -18.67
C VAL A 40 6.78 -16.01 -17.41
N SER A 41 7.07 -14.94 -16.69
CA SER A 41 6.26 -14.50 -15.55
C SER A 41 5.45 -13.26 -15.89
N TYR A 42 4.36 -13.05 -15.14
CA TYR A 42 3.40 -11.96 -15.33
C TYR A 42 3.18 -11.25 -14.01
N VAL A 43 2.93 -9.93 -14.06
CA VAL A 43 2.52 -9.17 -12.89
C VAL A 43 1.14 -9.68 -12.42
N ARG A 44 1.10 -10.23 -11.20
CA ARG A 44 -0.11 -10.68 -10.52
C ARG A 44 -0.79 -9.52 -9.80
N ASP A 45 -0.02 -8.74 -9.07
CA ASP A 45 -0.48 -7.59 -8.31
C ASP A 45 0.61 -6.55 -8.17
N VAL A 46 0.17 -5.33 -7.87
CA VAL A 46 1.02 -4.17 -7.63
C VAL A 46 0.65 -3.59 -6.28
N ALA A 47 1.63 -3.48 -5.38
CA ALA A 47 1.45 -2.80 -4.09
C ALA A 47 2.13 -1.42 -4.13
N VAL A 48 1.41 -0.41 -3.65
CA VAL A 48 1.89 0.97 -3.53
C VAL A 48 1.80 1.36 -2.06
N ASP A 49 2.96 1.53 -1.41
CA ASP A 49 3.03 2.10 -0.07
C ASP A 49 3.28 3.61 -0.19
N VAL A 50 2.30 4.42 0.21
CA VAL A 50 2.36 5.89 0.17
C VAL A 50 1.43 6.50 1.21
N TYR A 51 1.82 7.61 1.83
CA TYR A 51 1.02 8.29 2.86
C TYR A 51 0.50 7.39 3.99
N ARG A 52 1.29 6.38 4.39
CA ARG A 52 0.96 5.38 5.42
C ARG A 52 -0.18 4.42 5.03
N HIS A 53 -0.57 4.39 3.76
CA HIS A 53 -1.48 3.39 3.21
C HIS A 53 -0.72 2.39 2.36
N ARG A 54 -1.18 1.14 2.36
CA ARG A 54 -0.79 0.12 1.38
C ARG A 54 -1.95 -0.14 0.44
N ILE A 55 -1.81 0.30 -0.81
CA ILE A 55 -2.80 0.11 -1.87
C ILE A 55 -2.35 -1.07 -2.73
N THR A 56 -3.15 -2.13 -2.79
CA THR A 56 -2.88 -3.29 -3.66
C THR A 56 -3.84 -3.28 -4.83
N LEU A 57 -3.28 -3.29 -6.04
CA LEU A 57 -3.98 -3.43 -7.31
C LEU A 57 -3.83 -4.89 -7.77
N GLU A 58 -4.91 -5.65 -7.77
CA GLU A 58 -4.92 -7.09 -8.04
C GLU A 58 -5.51 -7.40 -9.42
N GLN A 59 -5.42 -8.66 -9.83
CA GLN A 59 -6.03 -9.15 -11.06
C GLN A 59 -7.54 -8.86 -11.10
N GLY A 60 -8.05 -8.63 -12.31
CA GLY A 60 -9.45 -8.26 -12.50
C GLY A 60 -9.80 -6.86 -11.96
N ARG A 61 -8.79 -6.00 -11.76
CA ARG A 61 -8.94 -4.60 -11.30
C ARG A 61 -9.56 -4.49 -9.91
N VAL A 62 -9.31 -5.50 -9.07
CA VAL A 62 -9.68 -5.47 -7.66
C VAL A 62 -8.71 -4.57 -6.91
N VAL A 63 -9.22 -3.74 -6.01
CA VAL A 63 -8.40 -2.85 -5.17
C VAL A 63 -8.62 -3.16 -3.70
N THR A 64 -7.51 -3.27 -2.97
CA THR A 64 -7.52 -3.24 -1.51
C THR A 64 -6.72 -2.06 -0.98
N VAL A 65 -7.19 -1.45 0.10
CA VAL A 65 -6.49 -0.42 0.86
C VAL A 65 -6.35 -0.94 2.28
N ASP A 66 -5.10 -1.08 2.75
CA ASP A 66 -4.77 -1.61 4.08
C ASP A 66 -5.42 -3.00 4.36
N GLY A 67 -5.49 -3.83 3.31
CA GLY A 67 -6.07 -5.17 3.35
C GLY A 67 -7.60 -5.22 3.25
N LYS A 68 -8.28 -4.07 3.20
CA LYS A 68 -9.73 -4.00 3.00
C LYS A 68 -10.05 -3.76 1.53
N ARG A 69 -10.95 -4.56 0.96
CA ARG A 69 -11.44 -4.35 -0.40
C ARG A 69 -12.27 -3.07 -0.46
N GLU A 70 -11.98 -2.23 -1.43
CA GLU A 70 -12.66 -0.95 -1.62
C GLU A 70 -13.29 -0.82 -3.00
N ILE A 71 -14.14 0.21 -3.16
CA ILE A 71 -14.85 0.53 -4.40
C ILE A 71 -14.34 1.84 -4.97
N LEU A 72 -14.15 1.89 -6.28
CA LEU A 72 -13.57 3.03 -6.98
C LEU A 72 -14.63 4.00 -7.52
N PRO A 73 -14.29 5.29 -7.66
CA PRO A 73 -13.09 5.94 -7.13
C PRO A 73 -13.16 6.17 -5.61
N LEU A 74 -12.00 6.30 -4.98
CA LEU A 74 -11.87 6.62 -3.56
C LEU A 74 -10.65 7.50 -3.29
N GLU A 75 -10.66 8.17 -2.13
CA GLU A 75 -9.56 8.99 -1.62
C GLU A 75 -9.21 8.51 -0.20
N PRO A 76 -8.16 7.68 0.01
CA PRO A 76 -7.83 7.15 1.34
C PRO A 76 -7.40 8.23 2.33
N SER A 77 -6.76 9.28 1.82
CA SER A 77 -6.28 10.44 2.55
C SER A 77 -6.12 11.62 1.59
N THR A 78 -5.99 12.83 2.15
CA THR A 78 -5.78 14.06 1.36
C THR A 78 -4.59 13.91 0.42
N GLY A 79 -4.80 14.20 -0.85
CA GLY A 79 -3.75 14.14 -1.87
C GLY A 79 -3.47 12.73 -2.41
N LEU A 80 -4.28 11.72 -2.09
CA LEU A 80 -4.18 10.36 -2.65
C LEU A 80 -5.53 9.92 -3.21
N THR A 81 -5.56 9.55 -4.49
CA THR A 81 -6.77 9.10 -5.18
C THR A 81 -6.51 7.78 -5.89
N VAL A 82 -7.46 6.85 -5.79
CA VAL A 82 -7.48 5.61 -6.55
C VAL A 82 -8.74 5.58 -7.42
N SER A 83 -8.58 5.36 -8.73
CA SER A 83 -9.69 5.44 -9.68
C SER A 83 -9.52 4.51 -10.87
N SER A 84 -10.64 4.08 -11.47
CA SER A 84 -10.64 3.40 -12.77
C SER A 84 -10.43 4.41 -13.90
N SER A 85 -9.59 4.08 -14.88
CA SER A 85 -9.32 4.90 -16.07
C SER A 85 -9.06 4.00 -17.28
N GLY A 86 -10.03 3.91 -18.19
CA GLY A 86 -9.98 2.99 -19.33
C GLY A 86 -9.83 1.54 -18.88
N MET A 87 -8.81 0.85 -19.41
CA MET A 87 -8.46 -0.52 -19.01
C MET A 87 -7.66 -0.60 -17.69
N TYR A 88 -7.32 0.52 -17.06
CA TYR A 88 -6.43 0.58 -15.91
C TYR A 88 -7.15 0.94 -14.61
N VAL A 89 -6.58 0.48 -13.49
CA VAL A 89 -6.73 1.15 -12.20
C VAL A 89 -5.52 2.04 -11.98
N VAL A 90 -5.74 3.26 -11.51
CA VAL A 90 -4.70 4.28 -11.36
C VAL A 90 -4.70 4.79 -9.92
N VAL A 91 -3.53 4.72 -9.29
CA VAL A 91 -3.19 5.42 -8.05
C VAL A 91 -2.51 6.73 -8.42
N THR A 92 -3.01 7.85 -7.91
CA THR A 92 -2.46 9.19 -8.15
C THR A 92 -2.23 9.91 -6.84
N THR A 93 -1.18 10.71 -6.79
CA THR A 93 -0.82 11.53 -5.63
C THR A 93 -0.71 13.00 -6.03
N ASP A 94 -0.92 13.90 -5.08
CA ASP A 94 -0.73 15.35 -5.22
C ASP A 94 0.71 15.77 -5.51
N PHE A 95 1.71 14.98 -5.09
CA PHE A 95 3.11 15.20 -5.45
C PHE A 95 3.49 14.64 -6.83
N GLY A 96 2.56 14.01 -7.54
CA GLY A 96 2.70 13.62 -8.95
C GLY A 96 3.15 12.19 -9.21
N LEU A 97 3.31 11.32 -8.19
CA LEU A 97 3.41 9.87 -8.43
C LEU A 97 2.10 9.37 -9.03
N ARG A 98 2.21 8.62 -10.13
CA ARG A 98 1.09 7.90 -10.75
C ARG A 98 1.50 6.45 -11.03
N VAL A 99 0.75 5.50 -10.47
CA VAL A 99 0.93 4.06 -10.71
C VAL A 99 -0.33 3.53 -11.37
N ARG A 100 -0.21 2.91 -12.54
CA ARG A 100 -1.35 2.28 -13.22
C ARG A 100 -1.11 0.79 -13.46
N PHE A 101 -2.13 -0.03 -13.22
CA PHE A 101 -2.12 -1.47 -13.46
C PHE A 101 -3.38 -1.86 -14.24
N ASP A 102 -3.21 -2.67 -15.29
CA ASP A 102 -4.33 -3.12 -16.15
C ASP A 102 -5.17 -4.24 -15.51
N GLY A 103 -4.76 -4.75 -14.34
CA GLY A 103 -5.42 -5.89 -13.70
C GLY A 103 -5.07 -7.23 -14.36
N ASN A 104 -4.02 -7.27 -15.20
CA ASN A 104 -3.64 -8.46 -15.93
C ASN A 104 -2.13 -8.69 -15.96
N HIS A 105 -1.34 -7.80 -16.56
CA HIS A 105 0.10 -8.05 -16.73
C HIS A 105 0.96 -6.79 -16.78
N ARG A 106 0.37 -5.61 -16.97
CA ARG A 106 1.10 -4.37 -17.23
C ARG A 106 0.94 -3.39 -16.09
N VAL A 107 2.08 -3.05 -15.50
CA VAL A 107 2.24 -1.97 -14.53
C VAL A 107 3.08 -0.84 -15.13
N GLU A 108 2.73 0.39 -14.82
CA GLU A 108 3.51 1.56 -15.18
C GLU A 108 3.62 2.52 -14.00
N VAL A 109 4.85 2.98 -13.72
CA VAL A 109 5.17 3.97 -12.68
C VAL A 109 5.60 5.25 -13.37
N THR A 110 4.89 6.35 -13.11
CA THR A 110 5.23 7.69 -13.58
C THR A 110 5.64 8.55 -12.39
N LEU A 111 6.77 9.25 -12.54
CA LEU A 111 7.31 10.18 -11.53
C LEU A 111 7.59 11.54 -12.16
N PRO A 112 7.40 12.65 -11.42
CA PRO A 112 7.83 13.96 -11.87
C PRO A 112 9.36 14.09 -11.82
N SER A 113 9.88 15.03 -12.61
CA SER A 113 11.33 15.29 -12.73
C SER A 113 12.02 15.71 -11.42
N SER A 114 11.26 16.09 -10.39
CA SER A 114 11.80 16.34 -9.04
C SER A 114 12.44 15.10 -8.42
N PHE A 115 12.00 13.89 -8.78
CA PHE A 115 12.55 12.61 -8.31
C PHE A 115 13.79 12.15 -9.08
N LYS A 116 14.26 12.93 -10.06
CA LYS A 116 15.44 12.59 -10.89
C LYS A 116 16.66 12.30 -10.02
N ALA A 117 17.29 11.15 -10.21
CA ALA A 117 18.44 10.67 -9.43
C ALA A 117 18.18 10.49 -7.91
N GLN A 118 16.92 10.44 -7.47
CA GLN A 118 16.56 10.23 -6.05
C GLN A 118 15.89 8.87 -5.77
N VAL A 119 15.57 8.13 -6.83
CA VAL A 119 14.87 6.84 -6.75
C VAL A 119 15.82 5.69 -7.06
N CYS A 120 15.41 4.49 -6.67
CA CYS A 120 16.08 3.25 -7.03
C CYS A 120 15.07 2.09 -7.06
N GLY A 121 15.46 0.98 -7.70
CA GLY A 121 14.61 -0.20 -7.90
C GLY A 121 14.84 -0.81 -9.29
N MET A 122 13.99 -1.75 -9.68
CA MET A 122 14.02 -2.38 -11.01
C MET A 122 13.83 -1.41 -12.19
N CYS A 123 13.28 -0.22 -11.93
CA CYS A 123 13.12 0.86 -12.90
C CYS A 123 14.35 1.78 -13.02
N GLY A 124 15.46 1.47 -12.35
CA GLY A 124 16.69 2.26 -12.39
C GLY A 124 16.65 3.48 -11.47
N ASN A 125 17.56 4.43 -11.70
CA ASN A 125 17.76 5.59 -10.81
C ASN A 125 17.17 6.91 -11.34
N TYR A 126 16.57 6.87 -12.53
CA TYR A 126 15.96 8.02 -13.20
C TYR A 126 16.91 9.22 -13.37
N ASN A 127 18.20 9.01 -13.68
CA ASN A 127 19.15 10.11 -13.90
C ASN A 127 19.34 10.50 -15.39
N GLY A 128 18.77 9.72 -16.31
CA GLY A 128 18.92 9.89 -17.77
C GLY A 128 20.11 9.16 -18.39
N LYS A 129 20.78 8.26 -17.65
CA LYS A 129 21.93 7.47 -18.09
C LYS A 129 21.59 5.97 -18.03
N PRO A 130 21.16 5.35 -19.14
CA PRO A 130 20.75 3.94 -19.11
C PRO A 130 21.87 2.96 -18.74
N GLY A 131 23.14 3.38 -18.82
CA GLY A 131 24.29 2.53 -18.48
C GLY A 131 24.51 2.31 -16.99
N ASP A 132 23.80 3.05 -16.11
CA ASP A 132 23.90 2.90 -14.65
C ASP A 132 22.57 2.53 -13.99
N ASP A 133 21.63 1.96 -14.75
CA ASP A 133 20.31 1.56 -14.22
C ASP A 133 20.33 0.19 -13.52
N PHE A 134 21.41 -0.59 -13.63
CA PHE A 134 21.54 -1.92 -13.02
C PHE A 134 22.13 -1.85 -11.60
N LEU A 135 21.72 -0.85 -10.82
CA LEU A 135 22.16 -0.69 -9.44
C LEU A 135 21.36 -1.60 -8.50
N ASN A 136 22.06 -2.35 -7.66
CA ASN A 136 21.47 -3.10 -6.55
C ASN A 136 21.16 -2.19 -5.35
N PRO A 137 20.49 -2.69 -4.28
CA PRO A 137 20.16 -1.88 -3.11
C PRO A 137 21.36 -1.27 -2.37
N GLN A 138 22.56 -1.82 -2.55
CA GLN A 138 23.80 -1.32 -1.96
C GLN A 138 24.53 -0.30 -2.87
N GLY A 139 24.00 -0.02 -4.06
CA GLY A 139 24.60 0.90 -5.04
C GLY A 139 25.69 0.27 -5.90
N GLY A 140 25.87 -1.05 -5.87
CA GLY A 140 26.75 -1.79 -6.78
C GLY A 140 26.06 -2.08 -8.11
N MET A 141 26.83 -2.12 -9.20
CA MET A 141 26.32 -2.52 -10.53
C MET A 141 26.23 -4.04 -10.64
N GLU A 142 25.07 -4.53 -11.05
CA GLU A 142 24.85 -5.93 -11.38
C GLU A 142 25.23 -6.23 -12.83
N PRO A 143 25.74 -7.45 -13.12
CA PRO A 143 26.24 -7.80 -14.45
C PRO A 143 25.14 -8.06 -15.48
N ASP A 144 23.94 -8.43 -15.02
CA ASP A 144 22.82 -8.85 -15.87
C ASP A 144 21.46 -8.62 -15.20
N SER A 145 20.40 -8.76 -15.99
CA SER A 145 19.02 -8.51 -15.57
C SER A 145 18.56 -9.47 -14.47
N THR A 146 19.09 -10.70 -14.46
CA THR A 146 18.75 -11.74 -13.47
C THR A 146 19.32 -11.38 -12.10
N SER A 147 20.58 -10.99 -12.06
CA SER A 147 21.28 -10.53 -10.86
C SER A 147 20.65 -9.25 -10.33
N LEU A 148 20.30 -8.31 -11.22
CA LEU A 148 19.52 -7.12 -10.86
C LEU A 148 18.18 -7.49 -10.21
N GLY A 149 17.37 -8.33 -10.85
CA GLY A 149 16.07 -8.74 -10.34
C GLY A 149 16.13 -9.43 -8.99
N ASN A 150 17.08 -10.35 -8.83
CA ASN A 150 17.30 -11.03 -7.55
C ASN A 150 17.73 -10.06 -6.45
N SER A 151 18.52 -9.03 -6.76
CA SER A 151 18.94 -8.02 -5.78
C SER A 151 17.79 -7.16 -5.23
N TRP A 152 16.72 -6.99 -6.03
CA TRP A 152 15.53 -6.20 -5.68
C TRP A 152 14.35 -7.04 -5.15
N GLN A 153 14.59 -8.30 -4.83
CA GLN A 153 13.59 -9.18 -4.23
C GLN A 153 13.21 -8.74 -2.81
N VAL A 154 11.90 -8.73 -2.52
CA VAL A 154 11.39 -8.41 -1.19
C VAL A 154 11.53 -9.61 -0.26
N SER A 155 12.26 -9.45 0.85
CA SER A 155 12.85 -10.53 1.67
C SER A 155 11.86 -11.38 2.47
N ASN A 156 10.56 -11.11 2.41
CA ASN A 156 9.59 -11.63 3.39
C ASN A 156 8.91 -12.96 2.97
N HIS A 157 9.32 -13.57 1.86
CA HIS A 157 8.80 -14.87 1.41
C HIS A 157 9.88 -15.95 1.49
N SER A 158 9.86 -16.73 2.57
CA SER A 158 10.69 -17.94 2.78
C SER A 158 10.49 -19.03 1.71
N SER A 159 9.52 -18.85 0.80
CA SER A 159 9.20 -19.70 -0.33
C SER A 159 9.72 -19.18 -1.68
N CYS A 160 10.41 -18.05 -1.75
CA CYS A 160 10.87 -17.47 -3.01
C CYS A 160 12.34 -17.82 -3.30
N PRO A 161 12.62 -18.78 -4.22
CA PRO A 161 13.97 -19.00 -4.71
C PRO A 161 14.41 -17.87 -5.65
N PRO A 162 15.71 -17.51 -5.68
CA PRO A 162 16.25 -16.60 -6.69
C PRO A 162 15.96 -17.11 -8.10
N ALA A 163 15.68 -16.20 -9.03
CA ALA A 163 15.62 -16.55 -10.44
C ALA A 163 17.02 -16.97 -10.91
N VAL A 164 17.12 -18.02 -11.72
CA VAL A 164 18.40 -18.56 -12.18
C VAL A 164 18.51 -18.36 -13.68
N ASP A 165 19.66 -17.86 -14.13
CA ASP A 165 19.99 -17.60 -15.54
C ASP A 165 20.20 -18.92 -16.32
N LYS A 166 20.69 -19.98 -15.67
CA LYS A 166 21.03 -21.25 -16.32
C LYS A 166 20.52 -22.43 -15.48
N PRO A 167 19.73 -23.36 -16.05
CA PRO A 167 19.40 -24.58 -15.34
C PRO A 167 20.70 -25.33 -15.01
N PRO A 168 20.79 -26.02 -13.87
CA PRO A 168 21.91 -26.91 -13.60
C PRO A 168 22.03 -27.92 -14.74
N ILE A 169 23.26 -28.15 -15.21
CA ILE A 169 23.55 -29.13 -16.25
C ILE A 169 23.17 -30.51 -15.71
N CYS A 170 22.07 -31.08 -16.18
CA CYS A 170 21.78 -32.50 -15.97
C CYS A 170 22.80 -33.32 -16.76
N ASN A 171 23.87 -33.78 -16.10
CA ASN A 171 24.79 -34.73 -16.71
C ASN A 171 24.10 -36.10 -16.87
N GLN A 172 24.62 -36.95 -17.76
CA GLN A 172 24.07 -38.29 -18.04
C GLN A 172 24.01 -39.18 -16.78
N THR A 173 24.84 -38.90 -15.78
CA THR A 173 24.82 -39.57 -14.47
C THR A 173 23.55 -39.28 -13.68
N THR A 174 22.96 -38.09 -13.84
CA THR A 174 21.70 -37.69 -13.17
C THR A 174 20.47 -38.34 -13.82
N GLN A 175 20.51 -38.64 -15.13
CA GLN A 175 19.44 -39.36 -15.82
C GLN A 175 19.36 -40.84 -15.42
N GLN A 176 20.49 -41.48 -15.12
CA GLN A 176 20.51 -42.88 -14.67
C GLN A 176 19.95 -43.08 -13.26
N LEU A 177 20.04 -42.08 -12.38
CA LEU A 177 19.47 -42.14 -11.02
C LEU A 177 17.93 -42.00 -10.99
N ILE A 178 17.34 -41.36 -11.99
CA ILE A 178 15.88 -41.21 -12.12
C ILE A 178 15.25 -42.47 -12.76
N GLY A 179 16.03 -43.24 -13.54
CA GLY A 179 15.58 -44.46 -14.21
C GLY A 179 15.66 -45.76 -13.41
N SER A 180 16.18 -45.75 -12.17
CA SER A 180 16.54 -47.01 -11.48
C SER A 180 16.06 -47.15 -10.03
N THR A 181 14.91 -46.58 -9.65
CA THR A 181 14.29 -46.96 -8.37
C THR A 181 12.84 -47.38 -8.53
N ASN A 182 12.61 -48.65 -8.19
CA ASN A 182 11.33 -49.31 -8.05
C ASN A 182 10.42 -48.47 -7.13
N LEU A 183 9.31 -47.99 -7.67
CA LEU A 183 8.29 -47.23 -6.95
C LEU A 183 7.61 -48.13 -5.90
N SER A 184 8.17 -48.19 -4.69
CA SER A 184 7.39 -48.48 -3.49
C SER A 184 8.14 -47.99 -2.25
N ARG A 185 7.48 -47.09 -1.50
CA ARG A 185 7.84 -46.67 -0.13
C ARG A 185 8.97 -45.66 0.08
N LEU A 186 8.97 -44.55 -0.64
CA LEU A 186 9.52 -43.30 -0.08
C LEU A 186 8.54 -42.14 -0.30
N SER A 187 8.37 -41.37 0.76
CA SER A 187 7.43 -40.26 0.92
C SER A 187 7.58 -39.21 -0.18
N LEU A 188 6.46 -38.93 -0.84
CA LEU A 188 6.21 -37.89 -1.86
C LEU A 188 6.39 -36.43 -1.37
N TRP A 189 7.38 -36.14 -0.52
CA TRP A 189 7.55 -34.83 0.13
C TRP A 189 8.83 -34.07 -0.27
N PHE A 190 9.60 -34.54 -1.27
CA PHE A 190 10.90 -33.93 -1.63
C PHE A 190 10.98 -33.24 -3.01
N PHE A 191 9.88 -33.09 -3.75
CA PHE A 191 9.88 -32.39 -5.06
C PHE A 191 8.91 -31.19 -5.10
N LEU A 192 8.84 -30.39 -4.03
CA LEU A 192 8.12 -29.11 -4.00
C LEU A 192 9.03 -27.89 -4.17
N SER A 193 10.18 -28.03 -4.85
CA SER A 193 11.00 -26.92 -5.30
C SER A 193 10.72 -26.66 -6.78
N CYS A 194 10.22 -25.46 -7.08
CA CYS A 194 9.93 -25.01 -8.44
C CYS A 194 11.17 -25.17 -9.33
N PRO A 195 11.05 -25.68 -10.57
CA PRO A 195 12.17 -25.72 -11.49
C PRO A 195 12.62 -24.27 -11.82
N PRO A 196 13.93 -24.01 -11.86
CA PRO A 196 14.46 -22.69 -12.22
C PRO A 196 14.02 -22.27 -13.62
N ALA A 197 13.81 -20.97 -13.82
CA ALA A 197 13.59 -20.37 -15.13
C ALA A 197 14.74 -20.75 -16.09
N VAL A 198 14.41 -21.01 -17.35
CA VAL A 198 15.39 -21.46 -18.37
C VAL A 198 15.63 -20.32 -19.34
N ASP A 199 16.83 -19.72 -19.32
CA ASP A 199 17.27 -18.70 -20.29
C ASP A 199 17.84 -19.31 -21.59
N LYS A 200 17.17 -20.32 -22.13
CA LYS A 200 17.33 -20.60 -23.57
C LYS A 200 16.20 -19.87 -24.27
N PRO A 201 16.48 -19.02 -25.27
CA PRO A 201 15.41 -18.44 -26.07
C PRO A 201 14.53 -19.58 -26.55
N PRO A 202 13.20 -19.49 -26.37
CA PRO A 202 12.29 -20.54 -26.76
C PRO A 202 12.54 -20.89 -28.23
N ILE A 203 12.93 -22.15 -28.49
CA ILE A 203 13.23 -22.60 -29.85
C ILE A 203 11.89 -22.84 -30.55
N CYS A 204 11.36 -21.78 -31.14
CA CYS A 204 10.31 -21.87 -32.15
C CYS A 204 10.94 -22.20 -33.51
N ASN A 205 10.29 -23.05 -34.31
CA ASN A 205 10.80 -23.44 -35.62
C ASN A 205 10.80 -22.26 -36.59
N GLN A 206 11.52 -22.39 -37.72
CA GLN A 206 11.68 -21.30 -38.69
C GLN A 206 10.33 -20.81 -39.26
N THR A 207 9.36 -21.71 -39.46
CA THR A 207 8.01 -21.35 -39.93
C THR A 207 7.28 -20.47 -38.92
N THR A 208 7.36 -20.81 -37.63
CA THR A 208 6.80 -20.03 -36.53
C THR A 208 7.47 -18.66 -36.43
N GLN A 209 8.80 -18.60 -36.57
CA GLN A 209 9.53 -17.33 -36.57
C GLN A 209 9.10 -16.40 -37.73
N GLN A 210 8.91 -16.95 -38.93
CA GLN A 210 8.41 -16.20 -40.08
C GLN A 210 6.99 -15.68 -39.84
N LEU A 211 6.11 -16.52 -39.26
CA LEU A 211 4.75 -16.14 -38.92
C LEU A 211 4.72 -15.00 -37.88
N ILE A 212 5.49 -15.13 -36.81
CA ILE A 212 5.66 -14.11 -35.76
C ILE A 212 6.16 -12.78 -36.35
N GLY A 213 7.07 -12.84 -37.31
CA GLY A 213 7.61 -11.66 -37.99
C GLY A 213 6.65 -10.97 -38.97
N SER A 214 5.51 -11.58 -39.31
CA SER A 214 4.54 -11.02 -40.25
C SER A 214 3.72 -9.88 -39.64
N SER A 215 3.08 -9.04 -40.49
CA SER A 215 2.18 -7.98 -40.06
C SER A 215 0.89 -8.47 -39.38
N GLN A 216 0.60 -9.78 -39.45
CA GLN A 216 -0.50 -10.39 -38.69
C GLN A 216 -0.12 -10.70 -37.24
N PHE A 217 1.17 -10.60 -36.88
CA PHE A 217 1.71 -10.86 -35.54
C PHE A 217 2.59 -9.69 -35.08
N CYS A 218 3.80 -9.96 -34.58
CA CYS A 218 4.69 -8.94 -34.03
C CYS A 218 5.19 -7.96 -35.09
N GLY A 219 5.24 -8.36 -36.36
CA GLY A 219 5.63 -7.49 -37.47
C GLY A 219 4.77 -6.23 -37.60
N LEU A 220 3.52 -6.24 -37.10
CA LEU A 220 2.65 -5.07 -37.05
C LEU A 220 3.30 -3.88 -36.32
N LEU A 221 4.12 -4.15 -35.31
CA LEU A 221 4.84 -3.13 -34.53
C LEU A 221 5.83 -2.34 -35.39
N LYS A 222 6.36 -2.93 -36.46
CA LYS A 222 7.36 -2.31 -37.35
C LYS A 222 6.79 -1.82 -38.68
N GLU A 223 5.50 -2.03 -38.93
CA GLU A 223 4.90 -1.75 -40.24
C GLU A 223 4.85 -0.24 -40.53
N GLY A 224 5.53 0.20 -41.60
CA GLY A 224 5.67 1.62 -41.95
C GLY A 224 4.40 2.30 -42.47
N THR A 225 3.33 1.53 -42.70
CA THR A 225 1.98 2.00 -43.06
C THR A 225 0.92 1.55 -42.06
N GLY A 226 1.34 0.89 -40.98
CA GLY A 226 0.44 0.32 -39.98
C GLY A 226 -0.04 1.34 -38.93
N PRO A 227 -0.87 0.90 -37.97
CA PRO A 227 -1.49 1.78 -36.98
C PRO A 227 -0.48 2.45 -36.03
N PHE A 228 0.73 1.90 -35.97
CA PHE A 228 1.81 2.32 -35.11
C PHE A 228 2.84 3.24 -35.80
N LYS A 229 2.67 3.57 -37.09
CA LYS A 229 3.63 4.37 -37.87
C LYS A 229 4.01 5.69 -37.20
N GLN A 230 3.03 6.41 -36.67
CA GLN A 230 3.27 7.71 -36.02
C GLN A 230 4.13 7.58 -34.77
N CYS A 231 4.16 6.39 -34.17
CA CYS A 231 4.95 6.09 -32.99
C CYS A 231 6.45 5.96 -33.28
N HIS A 232 6.82 5.45 -34.45
CA HIS A 232 8.19 5.03 -34.74
C HIS A 232 9.22 6.16 -34.62
N GLY A 233 8.80 7.41 -34.84
CA GLY A 233 9.64 8.60 -34.68
C GLY A 233 9.90 9.00 -33.22
N VAL A 234 9.04 8.57 -32.28
CA VAL A 234 9.09 8.95 -30.85
C VAL A 234 9.52 7.76 -29.99
N LEU A 235 9.09 6.54 -30.34
CA LEU A 235 9.38 5.30 -29.62
C LEU A 235 9.78 4.21 -30.62
N ARG A 236 11.05 3.76 -30.58
CA ARG A 236 11.53 2.73 -31.50
C ARG A 236 10.86 1.37 -31.23
N PRO A 237 10.34 0.66 -32.25
CA PRO A 237 9.61 -0.58 -32.07
C PRO A 237 10.50 -1.82 -31.85
N ASP A 238 11.81 -1.75 -32.10
CA ASP A 238 12.69 -2.93 -32.13
C ASP A 238 12.69 -3.74 -30.83
N ALA A 239 12.75 -3.06 -29.68
CA ALA A 239 12.74 -3.74 -28.39
C ALA A 239 11.37 -4.41 -28.13
N TYR A 240 10.26 -3.72 -28.44
CA TYR A 240 8.91 -4.28 -28.30
C TYR A 240 8.65 -5.44 -29.25
N PHE A 241 9.17 -5.38 -30.47
CA PHE A 241 9.11 -6.48 -31.42
C PHE A 241 9.86 -7.70 -30.90
N ASN A 242 11.08 -7.53 -30.38
CA ASN A 242 11.87 -8.64 -29.84
C ASN A 242 11.17 -9.29 -28.64
N ASN A 243 10.56 -8.49 -27.75
CA ASN A 243 9.77 -9.00 -26.63
C ASN A 243 8.55 -9.79 -27.12
N CYS A 244 7.79 -9.23 -28.06
CA CYS A 244 6.63 -9.89 -28.65
C CYS A 244 7.03 -11.25 -29.27
N ALA A 245 8.13 -11.27 -30.01
CA ALA A 245 8.62 -12.50 -30.64
C ALA A 245 9.05 -13.54 -29.60
N TYR A 246 9.73 -13.10 -28.54
CA TYR A 246 10.11 -13.97 -27.42
C TYR A 246 8.88 -14.58 -26.75
N ASP A 247 7.90 -13.76 -26.36
CA ASP A 247 6.69 -14.20 -25.65
C ASP A 247 5.87 -15.17 -26.51
N LEU A 248 5.67 -14.86 -27.79
CA LEU A 248 4.95 -15.75 -28.70
C LEU A 248 5.66 -17.09 -28.92
N CYS A 249 7.00 -17.10 -28.96
CA CYS A 249 7.75 -18.35 -29.03
C CYS A 249 7.67 -19.13 -27.71
N ALA A 250 7.80 -18.47 -26.56
CA ALA A 250 7.75 -19.10 -25.24
C ALA A 250 6.38 -19.70 -24.92
N LEU A 251 5.33 -19.05 -25.40
CA LEU A 251 3.93 -19.39 -25.12
C LEU A 251 3.27 -20.14 -26.27
N GLN A 252 4.05 -20.64 -27.24
CA GLN A 252 3.56 -21.45 -28.35
C GLN A 252 2.38 -20.80 -29.12
N LEU A 253 2.54 -19.51 -29.46
CA LEU A 253 1.54 -18.70 -30.17
C LEU A 253 0.20 -18.53 -29.44
N GLU A 254 0.20 -18.49 -28.10
CA GLU A 254 -0.98 -18.15 -27.31
C GLU A 254 -1.60 -16.81 -27.80
N PRO A 255 -2.85 -16.80 -28.31
CA PRO A 255 -3.42 -15.63 -28.98
C PRO A 255 -3.43 -14.35 -28.13
N GLY A 256 -3.66 -14.48 -26.82
CA GLY A 256 -3.65 -13.35 -25.89
C GLY A 256 -2.27 -12.69 -25.76
N ALA A 257 -1.18 -13.43 -25.92
CA ALA A 257 0.18 -12.91 -25.79
C ALA A 257 0.53 -11.87 -26.87
N LEU A 258 0.05 -12.09 -28.11
CA LEU A 258 0.18 -11.10 -29.17
C LEU A 258 -0.52 -9.80 -28.78
N CYS A 259 -1.79 -9.89 -28.37
CA CYS A 259 -2.59 -8.72 -28.04
C CYS A 259 -2.05 -7.96 -26.83
N ARG A 260 -1.50 -8.65 -25.83
CA ARG A 260 -0.81 -8.06 -24.68
C ARG A 260 0.45 -7.30 -25.11
N SER A 261 1.22 -7.88 -26.04
CA SER A 261 2.43 -7.25 -26.59
C SER A 261 2.10 -6.00 -27.43
N LEU A 262 1.10 -6.08 -28.30
CA LEU A 262 0.64 -4.95 -29.12
C LEU A 262 0.08 -3.82 -28.25
N GLN A 263 -0.74 -4.14 -27.24
CA GLN A 263 -1.23 -3.16 -26.26
C GLN A 263 -0.08 -2.47 -25.52
N SER A 264 0.96 -3.25 -25.15
CA SER A 264 2.12 -2.72 -24.44
C SER A 264 2.80 -1.58 -25.23
N TYR A 265 2.96 -1.76 -26.53
CA TYR A 265 3.48 -0.70 -27.41
C TYR A 265 2.48 0.44 -27.62
N ALA A 266 1.19 0.13 -27.82
CA ALA A 266 0.14 1.13 -28.00
C ALA A 266 0.08 2.13 -26.82
N ASP A 267 -0.03 1.68 -25.57
CA ASP A 267 -0.13 2.65 -24.47
C ASP A 267 1.20 3.33 -24.14
N ALA A 268 2.35 2.70 -24.45
CA ALA A 268 3.64 3.36 -24.32
C ALA A 268 3.79 4.49 -25.35
N CYS A 269 3.18 4.32 -26.53
CA CYS A 269 3.11 5.37 -27.53
C CYS A 269 2.19 6.52 -27.09
N GLN A 270 1.00 6.18 -26.63
CA GLN A 270 0.00 7.15 -26.17
C GLN A 270 0.49 7.93 -24.94
N SER A 271 1.28 7.31 -24.04
CA SER A 271 1.86 8.01 -22.89
C SER A 271 2.88 9.08 -23.30
N LEU A 272 3.40 9.02 -24.53
CA LEU A 272 4.25 10.05 -25.14
C LEU A 272 3.44 11.09 -25.95
N GLY A 273 2.11 11.07 -25.84
CA GLY A 273 1.22 12.02 -26.49
C GLY A 273 0.94 11.75 -27.98
N VAL A 274 1.33 10.58 -28.49
CA VAL A 274 1.09 10.19 -29.88
C VAL A 274 -0.30 9.55 -30.01
N THR A 275 -1.10 10.03 -30.96
CA THR A 275 -2.39 9.40 -31.28
C THR A 275 -2.17 8.12 -32.08
N VAL A 276 -2.53 6.99 -31.49
CA VAL A 276 -2.49 5.69 -32.15
C VAL A 276 -3.84 5.45 -32.84
N THR A 277 -3.83 5.15 -34.14
CA THR A 277 -5.06 4.79 -34.86
C THR A 277 -5.55 3.41 -34.44
N ALA A 278 -6.85 3.13 -34.58
CA ALA A 278 -7.44 1.86 -34.19
C ALA A 278 -6.68 0.66 -34.81
N TRP A 279 -6.16 -0.22 -33.94
CA TRP A 279 -5.41 -1.40 -34.32
C TRP A 279 -6.14 -2.72 -34.00
N ARG A 280 -7.19 -2.66 -33.16
CA ARG A 280 -8.08 -3.78 -32.82
C ARG A 280 -9.29 -3.79 -33.73
N ASN A 281 -9.86 -4.98 -33.95
CA ASN A 281 -11.15 -5.15 -34.60
C ASN A 281 -11.89 -6.38 -34.05
N ALA A 282 -13.06 -6.71 -34.60
CA ALA A 282 -13.89 -7.82 -34.13
C ALA A 282 -13.21 -9.20 -34.18
N THR A 283 -12.23 -9.40 -35.07
CA THR A 283 -11.49 -10.67 -35.24
C THR A 283 -10.04 -10.59 -34.77
N PHE A 284 -9.45 -9.40 -34.73
CA PHE A 284 -8.07 -9.17 -34.35
C PHE A 284 -7.99 -8.45 -33.00
N CYS A 285 -7.57 -9.19 -31.97
CA CYS A 285 -7.45 -8.70 -30.61
C CYS A 285 -8.73 -8.00 -30.10
N PRO A 286 -9.90 -8.65 -30.14
CA PRO A 286 -11.14 -8.05 -29.63
C PRO A 286 -11.06 -7.84 -28.12
N ILE A 287 -11.56 -6.70 -27.65
CA ILE A 287 -11.78 -6.47 -26.21
C ILE A 287 -13.16 -7.01 -25.84
N GLN A 288 -13.18 -7.89 -24.84
CA GLN A 288 -14.41 -8.38 -24.23
C GLN A 288 -14.79 -7.44 -23.10
N CYS A 289 -15.82 -6.62 -23.33
CA CYS A 289 -16.36 -5.73 -22.31
C CYS A 289 -17.39 -6.43 -21.43
N PRO A 290 -17.55 -6.03 -20.15
CA PRO A 290 -18.57 -6.58 -19.27
C PRO A 290 -19.97 -6.36 -19.84
N ALA A 291 -20.96 -7.12 -19.36
CA ALA A 291 -22.34 -6.94 -19.78
C ALA A 291 -22.82 -5.50 -19.59
N ASN A 292 -23.62 -5.00 -20.53
CA ASN A 292 -24.12 -3.61 -20.59
C ASN A 292 -23.00 -2.57 -20.75
N SER A 293 -22.00 -2.90 -21.56
CA SER A 293 -20.93 -1.99 -21.96
C SER A 293 -20.39 -2.36 -23.34
N HIS A 294 -19.74 -1.39 -23.98
CA HIS A 294 -19.08 -1.57 -25.27
C HIS A 294 -17.66 -1.02 -25.24
N TYR A 295 -16.83 -1.48 -26.18
CA TYR A 295 -15.46 -1.03 -26.33
C TYR A 295 -15.41 0.30 -27.09
N GLU A 296 -14.60 1.23 -26.61
CA GLU A 296 -14.27 2.47 -27.30
C GLU A 296 -12.75 2.68 -27.35
N PRO A 297 -12.16 2.99 -28.52
CA PRO A 297 -10.73 3.23 -28.64
C PRO A 297 -10.27 4.53 -27.95
N CYS A 298 -11.21 5.44 -27.65
CA CYS A 298 -10.94 6.73 -27.01
C CYS A 298 -12.18 7.17 -26.22
N THR A 299 -12.21 6.83 -24.92
CA THR A 299 -13.24 7.25 -23.97
C THR A 299 -12.67 8.17 -22.90
N THR A 300 -13.54 8.80 -22.11
CA THR A 300 -13.12 9.61 -20.96
C THR A 300 -12.24 8.80 -20.00
N ALA A 301 -11.14 9.42 -19.54
CA ALA A 301 -10.31 8.85 -18.49
C ALA A 301 -10.98 8.85 -17.11
N CYS A 302 -12.10 9.57 -16.96
CA CYS A 302 -12.90 9.66 -15.74
C CYS A 302 -14.30 9.08 -16.01
N PRO A 303 -14.50 7.74 -15.92
CA PRO A 303 -15.77 7.11 -16.25
C PRO A 303 -16.89 7.49 -15.28
N GLN A 304 -18.14 7.44 -15.73
CA GLN A 304 -19.29 7.54 -14.84
C GLN A 304 -19.34 6.33 -13.91
N THR A 305 -19.27 6.57 -12.61
CA THR A 305 -19.32 5.51 -11.59
C THR A 305 -20.51 5.70 -10.68
N CYS A 306 -20.90 4.66 -9.95
CA CYS A 306 -21.92 4.81 -8.91
C CYS A 306 -21.51 5.85 -7.85
N ALA A 307 -20.22 5.99 -7.53
CA ALA A 307 -19.77 6.98 -6.56
C ALA A 307 -19.64 8.39 -7.15
N ARG A 308 -19.36 8.53 -8.46
CA ARG A 308 -19.25 9.82 -9.15
C ARG A 308 -19.93 9.79 -10.54
N PRO A 309 -21.27 9.92 -10.62
CA PRO A 309 -22.01 9.84 -11.89
C PRO A 309 -21.71 10.98 -12.86
N THR A 310 -21.29 12.15 -12.35
CA THR A 310 -20.98 13.35 -13.15
C THR A 310 -19.50 13.50 -13.49
N ALA A 311 -18.65 12.53 -13.14
CA ALA A 311 -17.18 12.61 -13.31
C ALA A 311 -16.70 12.99 -14.72
N PRO A 312 -17.32 12.55 -15.84
CA PRO A 312 -16.87 12.94 -17.17
C PRO A 312 -16.96 14.45 -17.44
N SER A 313 -17.95 15.14 -16.84
CA SER A 313 -18.20 16.57 -17.10
C SER A 313 -17.09 17.50 -16.60
N THR A 314 -16.25 17.02 -15.67
CA THR A 314 -15.14 17.77 -15.07
C THR A 314 -13.77 17.15 -15.38
N CYS A 315 -13.73 16.15 -16.27
CA CYS A 315 -12.51 15.45 -16.64
C CYS A 315 -11.69 16.25 -17.66
N SER A 316 -10.47 16.61 -17.30
CA SER A 316 -9.52 17.31 -18.19
C SER A 316 -8.40 16.40 -18.72
N LEU A 317 -8.45 15.10 -18.37
CA LEU A 317 -7.45 14.13 -18.78
C LEU A 317 -7.64 13.70 -20.24
N PRO A 318 -6.56 13.37 -20.98
CA PRO A 318 -6.66 12.79 -22.31
C PRO A 318 -7.53 11.53 -22.32
N CYS A 319 -8.20 11.26 -23.44
CA CYS A 319 -8.97 10.04 -23.57
C CYS A 319 -8.08 8.80 -23.49
N VAL A 320 -8.67 7.70 -23.07
CA VAL A 320 -8.02 6.39 -22.90
C VAL A 320 -8.85 5.31 -23.58
N GLU A 321 -8.18 4.26 -24.06
CA GLU A 321 -8.85 3.07 -24.58
C GLU A 321 -9.53 2.31 -23.43
N GLY A 322 -10.76 1.83 -23.63
CA GLY A 322 -11.44 1.03 -22.61
C GLY A 322 -12.90 0.70 -22.90
N CYS A 323 -13.53 0.04 -21.93
CA CYS A 323 -14.96 -0.27 -21.98
C CYS A 323 -15.79 0.84 -21.34
N VAL A 324 -16.89 1.21 -21.99
CA VAL A 324 -17.83 2.26 -21.57
C VAL A 324 -19.18 1.63 -21.26
N CYS A 325 -19.73 1.93 -20.07
CA CYS A 325 -21.07 1.48 -19.72
C CYS A 325 -22.11 2.08 -20.67
N ASP A 326 -23.08 1.27 -21.07
CA ASP A 326 -24.17 1.71 -21.94
C ASP A 326 -25.07 2.72 -21.23
N SER A 327 -25.84 3.49 -22.01
CA SER A 327 -26.78 4.47 -21.47
C SER A 327 -27.73 3.85 -20.44
N GLY A 328 -27.84 4.49 -19.27
CA GLY A 328 -28.65 4.01 -18.14
C GLY A 328 -27.88 3.15 -17.13
N TYR A 329 -26.62 2.79 -17.43
CA TYR A 329 -25.74 2.00 -16.57
C TYR A 329 -24.57 2.85 -16.04
N LEU A 330 -24.10 2.51 -14.84
CA LEU A 330 -22.96 3.15 -14.18
C LEU A 330 -21.91 2.11 -13.80
N LEU A 331 -20.63 2.50 -13.85
CA LEU A 331 -19.54 1.62 -13.48
C LEU A 331 -19.52 1.42 -11.96
N TYR A 332 -19.52 0.15 -11.54
CA TYR A 332 -19.34 -0.28 -10.17
C TYR A 332 -18.26 -1.35 -10.15
N ASN A 333 -17.04 -0.95 -9.74
CA ASN A 333 -15.81 -1.72 -9.90
C ASN A 333 -15.53 -2.10 -11.36
N ASP A 334 -15.72 -3.38 -11.70
CA ASP A 334 -15.45 -3.98 -12.99
C ASP A 334 -16.73 -4.26 -13.81
N ARG A 335 -17.90 -3.82 -13.33
CA ARG A 335 -19.21 -4.12 -13.94
C ARG A 335 -20.06 -2.87 -14.16
N CYS A 336 -20.88 -2.91 -15.20
CA CYS A 336 -21.88 -1.89 -15.48
C CYS A 336 -23.23 -2.33 -14.89
N VAL A 337 -23.68 -1.59 -13.87
CA VAL A 337 -24.94 -1.86 -13.16
C VAL A 337 -25.98 -0.81 -13.53
N PRO A 338 -27.28 -1.14 -13.57
CA PRO A 338 -28.32 -0.14 -13.78
C PRO A 338 -28.17 1.02 -12.78
N SER A 339 -28.31 2.26 -13.24
CA SER A 339 -28.14 3.46 -12.40
C SER A 339 -28.99 3.43 -11.12
N GLY A 340 -30.24 2.96 -11.21
CA GLY A 340 -31.12 2.79 -10.05
C GLY A 340 -30.69 1.68 -9.08
N GLN A 341 -29.73 0.85 -9.43
CA GLN A 341 -29.16 -0.22 -8.60
C GLN A 341 -27.78 0.14 -8.02
N CYS A 342 -27.35 1.41 -8.14
CA CYS A 342 -26.13 1.90 -7.51
C CYS A 342 -26.30 2.04 -5.99
N GLY A 343 -26.07 0.95 -5.25
CA GLY A 343 -26.03 0.96 -3.78
C GLY A 343 -27.16 1.73 -3.11
N CYS A 344 -26.85 2.53 -2.09
CA CYS A 344 -27.79 3.46 -1.47
C CYS A 344 -27.28 4.90 -1.64
N TRP A 345 -28.20 5.85 -1.80
CA TRP A 345 -27.88 7.28 -1.86
C TRP A 345 -28.44 8.01 -0.64
N HIS A 346 -27.62 8.86 -0.03
CA HIS A 346 -28.03 9.75 1.06
C HIS A 346 -27.16 11.01 1.03
N GLU A 347 -27.78 12.20 1.00
CA GLU A 347 -27.08 13.50 0.96
C GLU A 347 -25.97 13.55 -0.11
N ASP A 348 -26.32 13.16 -1.34
CA ASP A 348 -25.41 13.09 -2.51
C ASP A 348 -24.20 12.17 -2.37
N ARG A 349 -24.15 11.36 -1.30
CA ARG A 349 -23.14 10.34 -1.08
C ARG A 349 -23.68 8.94 -1.41
N HIS A 350 -22.87 8.20 -2.17
CA HIS A 350 -23.12 6.81 -2.51
C HIS A 350 -22.57 5.88 -1.42
N TYR A 351 -23.32 4.83 -1.10
CA TYR A 351 -22.95 3.80 -0.14
C TYR A 351 -23.06 2.40 -0.77
N PRO A 352 -21.98 1.60 -0.74
CA PRO A 352 -22.00 0.23 -1.22
C PRO A 352 -23.03 -0.66 -0.52
N ILE A 353 -23.58 -1.64 -1.24
CA ILE A 353 -24.48 -2.63 -0.65
C ILE A 353 -23.74 -3.39 0.46
N GLY A 354 -24.38 -3.53 1.62
CA GLY A 354 -23.81 -4.17 2.80
C GLY A 354 -22.84 -3.29 3.60
N SER A 355 -22.52 -2.08 3.14
CA SER A 355 -21.69 -1.16 3.92
C SER A 355 -22.40 -0.74 5.20
N GLU A 356 -21.62 -0.61 6.28
CA GLU A 356 -22.05 -0.01 7.53
C GLU A 356 -21.13 1.17 7.87
N PHE A 357 -21.70 2.26 8.35
CA PHE A 357 -20.96 3.49 8.63
C PHE A 357 -21.66 4.35 9.68
N TRP A 358 -20.88 5.23 10.31
CA TRP A 358 -21.40 6.26 11.21
C TRP A 358 -21.77 7.50 10.39
N THR A 359 -22.87 8.17 10.76
CA THR A 359 -23.34 9.37 10.03
C THR A 359 -22.54 10.62 10.37
N ASP A 360 -21.93 10.64 11.56
CA ASP A 360 -21.34 11.81 12.20
C ASP A 360 -20.20 11.40 13.14
N ASP A 361 -19.43 12.39 13.56
CA ASP A 361 -18.33 12.28 14.53
C ASP A 361 -18.82 12.26 15.98
N THR A 362 -20.14 12.17 16.21
CA THR A 362 -20.73 11.88 17.52
C THR A 362 -20.95 10.38 17.72
N CYS A 363 -20.84 9.57 16.64
CA CYS A 363 -21.08 8.13 16.64
C CYS A 363 -22.37 7.75 17.37
N SER A 364 -23.42 8.55 17.18
CA SER A 364 -24.73 8.35 17.81
C SER A 364 -25.66 7.50 16.94
N LYS A 365 -25.38 7.42 15.64
CA LYS A 365 -26.22 6.75 14.67
C LYS A 365 -25.36 5.99 13.66
N LYS A 366 -25.63 4.69 13.54
CA LYS A 366 -24.96 3.79 12.61
C LYS A 366 -25.95 3.36 11.53
N CYS A 367 -25.58 3.57 10.28
CA CYS A 367 -26.39 3.24 9.11
C CYS A 367 -25.81 2.04 8.35
N ARG A 368 -26.68 1.32 7.65
CA ARG A 368 -26.32 0.29 6.68
C ARG A 368 -27.07 0.48 5.37
N CYS A 369 -26.44 0.10 4.26
CA CYS A 369 -27.12 -0.02 2.97
C CYS A 369 -27.59 -1.47 2.77
N PRO A 370 -28.90 -1.77 2.91
CA PRO A 370 -29.36 -3.17 2.92
C PRO A 370 -29.39 -3.79 1.52
N ALA A 371 -29.73 -3.02 0.48
CA ALA A 371 -29.88 -3.52 -0.89
C ALA A 371 -29.62 -2.42 -1.94
N ALA A 372 -29.41 -2.84 -3.18
CA ALA A 372 -29.32 -1.94 -4.34
C ALA A 372 -30.57 -1.06 -4.48
N GLY A 373 -30.40 0.25 -4.68
CA GLY A 373 -31.49 1.21 -4.87
C GLY A 373 -32.33 1.50 -3.62
N SER A 374 -31.95 0.97 -2.46
CA SER A 374 -32.71 1.13 -1.22
C SER A 374 -32.31 2.39 -0.44
N LYS A 375 -33.19 2.81 0.49
CA LYS A 375 -32.82 3.82 1.49
C LYS A 375 -31.92 3.19 2.55
N LEU A 376 -31.06 4.01 3.16
CA LEU A 376 -30.28 3.60 4.32
C LEU A 376 -31.19 3.15 5.47
N THR A 377 -30.77 2.10 6.16
CA THR A 377 -31.38 1.67 7.43
C THR A 377 -30.44 2.05 8.56
N CYS A 378 -30.90 2.85 9.51
CA CYS A 378 -30.06 3.39 10.57
C CYS A 378 -30.60 3.05 11.95
N ALA A 379 -29.70 2.81 12.89
CA ALA A 379 -30.03 2.56 14.29
C ALA A 379 -29.15 3.44 15.20
N VAL A 380 -29.68 3.75 16.38
CA VAL A 380 -28.87 4.37 17.45
C VAL A 380 -27.80 3.38 17.87
N ALA A 381 -26.57 3.84 17.98
CA ALA A 381 -25.44 3.02 18.40
C ALA A 381 -24.41 3.90 19.12
N SER A 382 -23.44 3.28 19.79
CA SER A 382 -22.31 3.94 20.44
C SER A 382 -21.03 3.15 20.20
N CYS A 383 -19.87 3.80 20.38
CA CYS A 383 -18.60 3.10 20.23
C CYS A 383 -18.43 1.95 21.24
N PRO A 384 -17.75 0.86 20.85
CA PRO A 384 -17.38 -0.20 21.78
C PRO A 384 -16.48 0.33 22.91
N PRO A 385 -16.40 -0.37 24.06
CA PRO A 385 -15.42 -0.05 25.10
C PRO A 385 -13.99 0.05 24.55
N ALA A 386 -13.18 0.93 25.14
CA ALA A 386 -11.81 1.23 24.71
C ALA A 386 -11.68 1.78 23.26
N HIS A 387 -12.76 2.35 22.72
CA HIS A 387 -12.72 3.17 21.50
C HIS A 387 -13.21 4.59 21.82
N TYR A 388 -12.68 5.57 21.09
CA TYR A 388 -13.25 6.92 21.04
C TYR A 388 -13.94 7.12 19.70
N CYS A 389 -14.97 7.97 19.69
CA CYS A 389 -15.55 8.45 18.45
C CYS A 389 -14.70 9.62 17.94
N GLY A 390 -14.45 9.65 16.64
CA GLY A 390 -13.84 10.81 16.00
C GLY A 390 -13.85 10.70 14.50
N LEU A 391 -13.10 11.60 13.86
CA LEU A 391 -12.81 11.58 12.44
C LEU A 391 -11.38 11.08 12.22
N GLN A 392 -11.20 10.02 11.43
CA GLN A 392 -9.89 9.66 10.89
C GLN A 392 -9.96 9.78 9.37
N ASN A 393 -9.09 10.63 8.80
CA ASN A 393 -9.10 10.98 7.37
C ASN A 393 -10.48 11.42 6.85
N GLY A 394 -11.24 12.17 7.66
CA GLY A 394 -12.57 12.65 7.29
C GLY A 394 -13.68 11.59 7.29
N VAL A 395 -13.38 10.36 7.71
CA VAL A 395 -14.39 9.31 7.92
C VAL A 395 -14.78 9.28 9.39
N PRO A 396 -16.07 9.37 9.74
CA PRO A 396 -16.52 9.19 11.11
C PRO A 396 -16.42 7.73 11.53
N GLY A 397 -15.87 7.47 12.73
CA GLY A 397 -15.60 6.12 13.17
C GLY A 397 -15.29 5.99 14.65
N CYS A 398 -15.34 4.73 15.10
CA CYS A 398 -14.89 4.33 16.43
C CYS A 398 -13.46 3.79 16.32
N TYR A 399 -12.52 4.52 16.89
CA TYR A 399 -11.10 4.20 16.81
C TYR A 399 -10.59 3.74 18.17
N ARG A 400 -9.69 2.75 18.18
CA ARG A 400 -9.06 2.30 19.42
C ARG A 400 -8.28 3.45 20.04
N TYR A 401 -8.33 3.56 21.37
CA TYR A 401 -7.41 4.44 22.08
C TYR A 401 -5.96 4.00 21.80
N THR A 402 -5.18 4.87 21.19
CA THR A 402 -3.72 4.75 21.12
C THR A 402 -3.10 5.68 22.16
N TYR A 403 -2.22 5.15 23.01
CA TYR A 403 -1.62 5.93 24.09
C TYR A 403 -0.28 6.55 23.64
N GLY A 404 -0.19 7.88 23.71
CA GLY A 404 1.10 8.57 23.70
C GLY A 404 1.79 8.38 25.06
N VAL A 405 3.10 8.08 25.06
CA VAL A 405 3.86 7.84 26.30
C VAL A 405 5.06 8.78 26.38
N CYS A 406 4.98 9.78 27.26
CA CYS A 406 6.13 10.57 27.71
C CYS A 406 6.87 9.82 28.83
N ARG A 407 8.21 9.81 28.80
CA ARG A 407 9.03 9.12 29.80
C ARG A 407 10.06 10.08 30.38
N VAL A 408 10.21 10.03 31.71
CA VAL A 408 11.29 10.72 32.43
C VAL A 408 12.01 9.68 33.26
N HIS A 409 13.32 9.53 33.07
CA HIS A 409 14.11 8.51 33.77
C HIS A 409 15.54 8.98 34.07
N ASN A 410 16.18 8.30 35.03
CA ASN A 410 17.55 8.57 35.46
C ASN A 410 17.76 10.02 35.93
N ASP A 411 18.70 10.73 35.31
CA ASP A 411 19.17 12.08 35.60
C ASP A 411 18.76 13.08 34.52
N PRO A 412 17.62 13.73 34.75
CA PRO A 412 16.43 13.32 34.01
C PRO A 412 16.64 13.40 32.47
N HIS A 413 16.56 12.23 31.84
CA HIS A 413 16.36 12.11 30.40
C HIS A 413 14.87 12.08 30.10
N TYR A 414 14.46 12.83 29.09
CA TYR A 414 13.07 12.99 28.70
C TYR A 414 12.87 12.39 27.32
N ASN A 415 11.93 11.45 27.18
CA ASN A 415 11.37 11.05 25.88
C ASN A 415 9.99 11.68 25.75
N THR A 416 9.80 12.53 24.75
CA THR A 416 8.51 13.20 24.49
C THR A 416 7.47 12.22 23.96
N PHE A 417 6.20 12.65 23.90
CA PHE A 417 5.12 11.87 23.29
C PHE A 417 5.41 11.48 21.82
N ASP A 418 6.17 12.32 21.10
CA ASP A 418 6.62 12.10 19.72
C ASP A 418 7.96 11.36 19.62
N LYS A 419 8.41 10.75 20.72
CA LYS A 419 9.64 9.92 20.79
C LYS A 419 10.94 10.70 20.60
N VAL A 420 10.92 12.03 20.75
CA VAL A 420 12.15 12.85 20.76
C VAL A 420 12.81 12.76 22.12
N THR A 421 14.13 12.57 22.14
CA THR A 421 14.90 12.51 23.39
C THR A 421 15.61 13.84 23.65
N HIS A 422 15.49 14.36 24.86
CA HIS A 422 16.27 15.52 25.33
C HIS A 422 16.71 15.35 26.79
N HIS A 423 17.62 16.22 27.22
CA HIS A 423 18.25 16.16 28.54
C HIS A 423 18.15 17.52 29.20
N PHE A 424 17.76 17.55 30.47
CA PHE A 424 17.57 18.80 31.17
C PHE A 424 17.80 18.65 32.68
N MET A 425 18.83 19.34 33.19
CA MET A 425 19.30 19.20 34.58
C MET A 425 18.81 20.35 35.48
N GLY A 426 17.50 20.58 35.51
CA GLY A 426 16.88 21.59 36.37
C GLY A 426 16.48 21.06 37.75
N THR A 427 16.38 21.93 38.77
CA THR A 427 15.97 21.60 40.15
C THR A 427 14.67 22.25 40.61
N CYS A 428 13.96 22.94 39.72
CA CYS A 428 12.65 23.49 40.02
C CYS A 428 11.54 22.42 39.86
N THR A 429 10.31 22.87 40.04
CA THR A 429 9.12 22.16 39.60
C THR A 429 8.87 22.48 38.14
N TYR A 430 8.71 21.45 37.32
CA TYR A 430 8.47 21.57 35.89
C TYR A 430 7.18 20.84 35.52
N THR A 431 6.35 21.47 34.69
CA THR A 431 5.18 20.83 34.10
C THR A 431 5.65 19.80 33.06
N LEU A 432 5.33 18.53 33.28
CA LEU A 432 5.58 17.46 32.33
C LEU A 432 4.49 17.37 31.26
N ALA A 433 3.23 17.51 31.66
CA ALA A 433 2.08 17.50 30.77
C ALA A 433 0.90 18.23 31.41
N LYS A 434 0.23 19.09 30.64
CA LYS A 434 -1.04 19.71 31.02
C LYS A 434 -1.90 19.91 29.78
N VAL A 435 -3.20 20.05 29.97
CA VAL A 435 -4.11 20.48 28.90
C VAL A 435 -3.86 21.97 28.61
N CYS A 436 -3.51 22.31 27.37
CA CYS A 436 -3.23 23.70 26.96
C CYS A 436 -4.39 24.36 26.17
N GLY A 437 -5.38 23.57 25.73
CA GLY A 437 -6.55 24.03 24.97
C GLY A 437 -7.74 24.32 25.89
N ASN A 438 -8.64 25.21 25.44
CA ASN A 438 -9.85 25.58 26.18
C ASN A 438 -11.08 24.77 25.71
N ASP A 439 -10.89 23.46 25.55
CA ASP A 439 -11.95 22.54 25.13
C ASP A 439 -12.68 22.00 26.37
N SER A 440 -13.92 22.43 26.56
CA SER A 440 -14.77 22.01 27.66
C SER A 440 -15.09 20.51 27.66
N ALA A 441 -14.86 19.79 26.55
CA ALA A 441 -15.07 18.36 26.45
C ALA A 441 -13.90 17.54 27.03
N LEU A 442 -12.71 18.13 27.21
CA LEU A 442 -11.55 17.43 27.75
C LEU A 442 -11.43 17.61 29.27
N PRO A 443 -11.23 16.53 30.04
CA PRO A 443 -10.96 16.65 31.47
C PRO A 443 -9.60 17.35 31.69
N VAL A 444 -9.63 18.46 32.42
CA VAL A 444 -8.42 19.22 32.74
C VAL A 444 -7.52 18.43 33.69
N PHE A 445 -6.24 18.37 33.36
CA PHE A 445 -5.22 17.81 34.24
C PHE A 445 -3.90 18.58 34.14
N ASN A 446 -3.07 18.48 35.19
CA ASN A 446 -1.72 19.01 35.26
C ASN A 446 -0.80 17.97 35.94
N VAL A 447 0.32 17.65 35.31
CA VAL A 447 1.35 16.77 35.85
C VAL A 447 2.64 17.55 35.98
N GLU A 448 3.17 17.63 37.18
CA GLU A 448 4.42 18.31 37.50
C GLU A 448 5.44 17.35 38.10
N ALA A 449 6.71 17.57 37.77
CA ALA A 449 7.83 16.91 38.42
C ALA A 449 8.71 17.95 39.08
N LYS A 450 8.92 17.80 40.38
CA LYS A 450 9.92 18.54 41.13
C LYS A 450 11.21 17.74 41.16
N ASN A 451 12.29 18.35 40.68
CA ASN A 451 13.62 17.74 40.67
C ASN A 451 14.46 18.29 41.83
N GLU A 452 15.48 17.54 42.26
CA GLU A 452 16.46 18.00 43.25
C GLU A 452 17.87 17.48 42.90
N HIS A 453 18.91 18.12 43.44
CA HIS A 453 20.30 17.75 43.19
C HIS A 453 20.67 16.37 43.74
N ARG A 454 21.52 15.65 43.00
CA ARG A 454 22.05 14.33 43.36
C ARG A 454 23.39 14.40 44.10
N GLY A 455 23.39 15.07 45.24
CA GLY A 455 24.61 15.26 46.05
C GLY A 455 25.66 16.18 45.42
N ASN A 456 25.41 16.69 44.20
CA ASN A 456 26.22 17.70 43.51
C ASN A 456 25.32 18.60 42.63
N PRO A 457 25.77 19.81 42.27
CA PRO A 457 24.95 20.78 41.54
C PRO A 457 24.75 20.47 40.05
N TRP A 458 25.46 19.48 39.48
CA TRP A 458 25.47 19.21 38.04
C TRP A 458 24.38 18.24 37.59
N VAL A 459 23.85 17.45 38.51
CA VAL A 459 22.90 16.36 38.21
C VAL A 459 21.67 16.50 39.09
N SER A 460 20.49 16.40 38.49
CA SER A 460 19.22 16.36 39.21
C SER A 460 18.45 15.07 38.96
N TYR A 461 17.51 14.75 39.85
CA TYR A 461 16.57 13.64 39.68
C TYR A 461 15.22 14.00 40.32
N VAL A 462 14.19 13.24 39.97
CA VAL A 462 12.81 13.50 40.42
C VAL A 462 12.66 13.24 41.93
N GLN A 463 12.29 14.28 42.67
CA GLN A 463 11.95 14.25 44.08
C GLN A 463 10.48 13.88 44.31
N ARG A 464 9.59 14.50 43.52
CA ARG A 464 8.13 14.41 43.65
C ARG A 464 7.48 14.53 42.29
N VAL A 465 6.44 13.73 42.05
CA VAL A 465 5.50 13.92 40.95
C VAL A 465 4.16 14.33 41.53
N ARG A 466 3.61 15.44 41.05
CA ARG A 466 2.28 15.93 41.40
C ARG A 466 1.36 15.73 40.21
N VAL A 467 0.18 15.17 40.46
CA VAL A 467 -0.89 15.03 39.48
C VAL A 467 -2.11 15.76 40.01
N GLU A 468 -2.59 16.74 39.26
CA GLU A 468 -3.84 17.43 39.52
C GLU A 468 -4.85 16.99 38.46
N VAL A 469 -5.95 16.37 38.87
CA VAL A 469 -6.98 15.86 37.96
C VAL A 469 -8.30 15.69 38.71
N TYR A 470 -9.43 16.03 38.09
CA TYR A 470 -10.77 15.94 38.70
C TYR A 470 -10.91 16.67 40.07
N GLY A 471 -10.23 17.80 40.26
CA GLY A 471 -10.23 18.53 41.54
C GLY A 471 -9.47 17.85 42.68
N LEU A 472 -8.70 16.81 42.37
CA LEU A 472 -7.78 16.13 43.29
C LEU A 472 -6.35 16.55 42.99
N ARG A 473 -5.57 16.80 44.04
CA ARG A 473 -4.10 16.85 43.96
C ARG A 473 -3.52 15.58 44.55
N ILE A 474 -2.61 14.96 43.83
CA ILE A 474 -2.03 13.65 44.15
C ILE A 474 -0.50 13.79 44.08
N ASP A 475 0.17 13.64 45.21
CA ASP A 475 1.63 13.74 45.33
C ASP A 475 2.25 12.35 45.54
N ILE A 476 3.07 11.95 44.56
CA ILE A 476 3.93 10.76 44.59
C ILE A 476 5.33 11.22 44.97
N VAL A 477 5.78 10.84 46.17
CA VAL A 477 7.05 11.33 46.74
C VAL A 477 8.04 10.19 46.87
N ARG A 478 9.27 10.40 46.42
CA ARG A 478 10.34 9.38 46.38
C ARG A 478 10.57 8.66 47.72
N ASN A 479 10.49 9.38 48.84
CA ASN A 479 10.76 8.85 50.18
C ASN A 479 9.56 8.12 50.82
N HIS A 480 8.43 8.03 50.11
CA HIS A 480 7.22 7.38 50.58
C HIS A 480 6.83 6.23 49.65
N ARG A 481 7.53 5.09 49.79
CA ARG A 481 7.24 3.87 49.02
C ARG A 481 5.82 3.37 49.33
N ASN A 482 5.08 2.97 48.29
CA ASN A 482 3.70 2.43 48.36
C ASN A 482 2.65 3.36 48.99
N ARG A 483 2.94 4.66 49.08
CA ARG A 483 2.02 5.67 49.63
C ARG A 483 1.89 6.82 48.64
N VAL A 484 0.68 7.36 48.56
CA VAL A 484 0.40 8.57 47.80
C VAL A 484 -0.37 9.53 48.68
N LEU A 485 0.06 10.79 48.69
CA LEU A 485 -0.61 11.86 49.41
C LEU A 485 -1.67 12.45 48.48
N HIS A 486 -2.90 12.64 48.95
CA HIS A 486 -3.92 13.27 48.12
C HIS A 486 -4.80 14.25 48.93
N THR A 487 -5.25 15.31 48.25
CA THR A 487 -6.13 16.35 48.81
C THR A 487 -7.20 16.69 47.76
N ALA A 488 -8.46 16.77 48.19
CA ALA A 488 -9.51 17.48 47.43
C ALA A 488 -9.43 18.98 47.75
N ASP A 489 -9.86 19.85 46.83
CA ASP A 489 -9.70 21.32 46.88
C ASP A 489 -10.26 22.05 48.13
N SER A 490 -10.88 21.33 49.09
CA SER A 490 -11.39 21.88 50.35
C SER A 490 -11.10 21.03 51.61
N GLY A 491 -10.11 20.13 51.60
CA GLY A 491 -9.85 19.20 52.72
C GLY A 491 -8.38 19.06 53.14
N PHE A 492 -8.17 18.62 54.38
CA PHE A 492 -6.84 18.24 54.90
C PHE A 492 -6.22 17.07 54.13
N PRO A 493 -4.88 16.99 53.99
CA PRO A 493 -4.21 15.90 53.26
C PRO A 493 -4.49 14.54 53.87
N LYS A 494 -4.97 13.62 53.02
CA LYS A 494 -5.22 12.22 53.35
C LYS A 494 -4.13 11.34 52.73
N VAL A 495 -3.77 10.26 53.43
CA VAL A 495 -2.76 9.29 52.97
C VAL A 495 -3.49 8.00 52.61
N SER A 496 -3.35 7.56 51.36
CA SER A 496 -3.87 6.25 50.93
C SER A 496 -2.72 5.26 50.74
N PHE A 497 -2.92 4.05 51.24
CA PHE A 497 -2.00 2.92 51.09
C PHE A 497 -2.42 2.08 49.89
N PHE A 498 -1.47 1.69 49.04
CA PHE A 498 -1.73 0.73 47.97
C PHE A 498 -1.03 -0.59 48.28
N TRP A 499 -1.81 -1.67 48.31
CA TRP A 499 -1.29 -3.02 48.23
C TRP A 499 -1.05 -3.33 46.74
N LEU A 500 0.19 -3.24 46.29
CA LEU A 500 0.59 -3.84 45.01
C LEU A 500 0.49 -5.37 45.17
N PRO A 501 -0.21 -6.10 44.27
CA PRO A 501 -0.02 -7.54 44.18
C PRO A 501 1.45 -7.79 43.85
N LEU A 502 2.14 -8.51 44.72
CA LEU A 502 3.52 -8.96 44.54
C LEU A 502 3.59 -9.83 43.27
N TRP A 503 3.92 -9.23 42.13
CA TRP A 503 4.60 -9.94 41.05
C TRP A 503 6.06 -9.50 41.06
N LEU A 504 6.89 -10.40 41.58
CA LEU A 504 8.35 -10.32 41.54
C LEU A 504 8.81 -10.20 40.09
N SER A 505 9.31 -9.02 39.71
CA SER A 505 10.19 -8.86 38.57
C SER A 505 11.48 -8.22 39.08
N SER A 506 12.55 -8.95 38.92
CA SER A 506 13.91 -8.78 39.46
C SER A 506 14.68 -7.60 38.83
N SER A 507 14.04 -6.46 38.63
CA SER A 507 14.69 -5.26 38.08
C SER A 507 14.40 -4.07 38.99
N ASN A 508 15.44 -3.36 39.42
CA ASN A 508 15.39 -2.15 40.26
C ASN A 508 14.72 -0.92 39.58
N PHE A 509 13.69 -1.12 38.76
CA PHE A 509 12.94 -0.07 38.07
C PHE A 509 11.57 0.14 38.71
N PHE A 510 11.35 1.31 39.31
CA PHE A 510 10.01 1.76 39.67
C PHE A 510 9.20 1.99 38.39
N LYS A 511 8.26 1.10 38.08
CA LYS A 511 7.27 1.29 37.03
C LYS A 511 5.91 1.54 37.67
N LEU A 512 5.66 2.77 38.10
CA LEU A 512 4.34 3.19 38.57
C LEU A 512 3.49 3.59 37.36
N ARG A 513 2.41 2.86 37.14
CA ARG A 513 1.42 3.13 36.10
C ARG A 513 0.30 3.97 36.75
N ILE A 514 0.09 5.20 36.30
CA ILE A 514 -0.82 6.18 36.93
C ILE A 514 -2.28 5.65 36.98
N ASP A 515 -2.69 4.84 36.02
CA ASP A 515 -3.97 4.12 35.97
C ASP A 515 -4.21 3.21 37.18
N GLN A 516 -3.16 2.58 37.72
CA GLN A 516 -3.26 1.72 38.90
C GLN A 516 -3.40 2.50 40.23
N ILE A 517 -3.09 3.80 40.22
CA ILE A 517 -3.18 4.71 41.39
C ILE A 517 -4.49 5.50 41.36
N LEU A 518 -4.91 5.95 40.17
CA LEU A 518 -6.09 6.80 40.02
C LEU A 518 -7.39 6.04 40.27
N LEU A 519 -7.54 4.79 39.82
CA LEU A 519 -8.81 4.06 39.97
C LEU A 519 -9.26 3.93 41.44
N PRO A 520 -8.42 3.48 42.39
CA PRO A 520 -8.83 3.33 43.78
C PRO A 520 -9.02 4.65 44.53
N VAL A 521 -8.24 5.68 44.19
CA VAL A 521 -8.33 7.01 44.85
C VAL A 521 -9.52 7.79 44.33
N VAL A 522 -9.80 7.77 43.03
CA VAL A 522 -10.97 8.47 42.46
C VAL A 522 -12.28 7.81 42.92
N LEU A 523 -12.33 6.48 42.99
CA LEU A 523 -13.50 5.74 43.51
C LEU A 523 -13.85 6.08 44.98
N GLN A 524 -12.88 6.53 45.80
CA GLN A 524 -13.16 6.97 47.18
C GLN A 524 -13.92 8.31 47.26
N TYR A 525 -14.00 9.07 46.17
CA TYR A 525 -14.59 10.42 46.14
C TYR A 525 -15.74 10.56 45.12
N MET A 526 -16.15 9.48 44.43
CA MET A 526 -17.36 9.49 43.60
C MET A 526 -18.61 9.21 44.47
N PRO A 527 -19.68 10.03 44.39
CA PRO A 527 -20.97 9.64 44.94
C PRO A 527 -21.55 8.49 44.08
N PHE A 528 -22.10 7.46 44.73
CA PHE A 528 -22.86 6.39 44.06
C PHE A 528 -24.16 6.91 43.46
#